data_AF-A0AAC8TDY7-F1
#
_entry.id   AF-A0AAC8TDY7-F1
#
_cell.length_a   1.000
_cell.length_b   1.000
_cell.length_c   1.000
_cell.angle_alpha   90.00
_cell.angle_beta   90.00
_cell.angle_gamma   90.00
#
_symmetry.space_group_name_H-M   'P 1'
#
loop_
_entity.id
_entity.type
_entity.pdbx_description
1 polymer ?
#
loop_
_entity_poly.entity_id
_entity_poly.type
_entity_poly.pdbx_seq_one_letter_code
_entity_poly.pdbx_strand_id
1 'polypeptide(L)'
;MMRRSALLLLPVLFGFACGESGPAPLPAEELQASSAALSAVFSGTVLDANNRPVASARVTVNGVTRLTSSTGAYSVSVTESTAGYRLDVRKDGYGPVNKFQTSGELNQVHVLGRAYTQQVSPTVNTVIQDPASGIRVELLANTLRTAAGSLPSGGVLFSIVPHGPTTMPGDFTARNALGQTVALETVGAVTLSAVDGQGNTLALAPGATMNVRLPVPAVLGGTMPACVLNATCRTVMWRFSPSTGLWLEQSASPQFSTTATTFRITGVRQGGIIDPADGLGTWNTDIEKVTPSCSIIEFVGIPLNCYNPLGTSPEPGLTLELSQTSSGGTLWTSPGTVRSSATFIAQYNLPFNAPLQLAVTFPTGAPAYCAGNLTLSATPGPYTVTGNAIQYNSGPPASAPGYPKDSGGNPIDFNDVVLGDHTCSSHIYIETHP
;
A
#
# COMPACT_ATOMS: atom_id res chain seq x y z
N MET A 1 -57.06 25.06 37.28
CA MET A 1 -56.61 26.29 36.58
C MET A 1 -55.81 25.86 35.36
N MET A 2 -56.51 25.75 34.22
CA MET A 2 -56.38 26.63 33.04
C MET A 2 -55.03 26.46 32.32
N ARG A 3 -54.95 26.08 31.03
CA ARG A 3 -55.86 25.43 30.07
C ARG A 3 -54.98 25.18 28.82
N ARG A 4 -54.95 23.92 28.32
CA ARG A 4 -55.00 23.41 26.92
C ARG A 4 -54.05 24.02 25.84
N SER A 5 -53.47 23.27 24.91
CA SER A 5 -53.96 22.12 24.11
C SER A 5 -52.75 21.30 23.60
N ALA A 6 -52.64 19.97 23.76
CA ALA A 6 -53.31 18.85 23.05
C ALA A 6 -53.19 18.94 21.51
N LEU A 7 -52.23 18.24 20.87
CA LEU A 7 -52.27 16.83 20.39
C LEU A 7 -52.89 16.71 18.98
N LEU A 8 -52.14 16.17 18.01
CA LEU A 8 -52.68 15.26 16.99
C LEU A 8 -51.56 14.54 16.21
N LEU A 9 -51.44 13.24 16.48
CA LEU A 9 -50.99 12.21 15.53
C LEU A 9 -52.12 11.94 14.53
N LEU A 10 -51.82 11.76 13.24
CA LEU A 10 -51.95 10.48 12.52
C LEU A 10 -51.51 10.65 11.03
N PRO A 11 -51.16 9.54 10.35
CA PRO A 11 -50.42 9.43 9.09
C PRO A 11 -51.37 9.52 7.87
N VAL A 12 -50.84 9.47 6.63
CA VAL A 12 -51.48 8.79 5.49
C VAL A 12 -50.51 8.65 4.29
N LEU A 13 -50.68 7.51 3.63
CA LEU A 13 -50.06 6.97 2.41
C LEU A 13 -50.52 7.65 1.09
N PHE A 14 -49.65 7.54 0.07
CA PHE A 14 -49.86 7.48 -1.41
C PHE A 14 -50.77 8.47 -2.18
N GLY A 15 -50.29 8.93 -3.34
CA GLY A 15 -51.14 9.25 -4.51
C GLY A 15 -50.53 10.22 -5.54
N PHE A 16 -50.43 9.79 -6.80
CA PHE A 16 -50.10 10.61 -7.98
C PHE A 16 -51.31 11.46 -8.46
N ALA A 17 -51.07 12.69 -8.94
CA ALA A 17 -51.89 13.35 -9.98
C ALA A 17 -51.20 14.63 -10.55
N CYS A 18 -51.27 14.78 -11.88
CA CYS A 18 -50.93 15.99 -12.65
C CYS A 18 -52.03 17.08 -12.57
N GLY A 19 -51.68 18.36 -12.75
CA GLY A 19 -52.63 19.41 -13.18
C GLY A 19 -52.31 20.87 -12.81
N GLU A 20 -51.68 21.59 -13.74
CA GLU A 20 -51.67 23.05 -14.09
C GLU A 20 -52.17 24.18 -13.14
N SER A 21 -51.32 25.21 -12.91
CA SER A 21 -51.36 26.57 -13.54
C SER A 21 -50.85 27.75 -12.65
N GLY A 22 -49.60 28.22 -12.91
CA GLY A 22 -48.98 29.58 -12.77
C GLY A 22 -49.08 30.43 -11.47
N PRO A 23 -48.19 31.44 -11.21
CA PRO A 23 -47.15 32.04 -12.06
C PRO A 23 -45.70 31.93 -11.54
N ALA A 24 -44.74 32.34 -12.38
CA ALA A 24 -43.28 32.21 -12.25
C ALA A 24 -42.60 33.21 -11.26
N PRO A 25 -41.25 33.21 -11.17
CA PRO A 25 -40.45 32.56 -10.14
C PRO A 25 -40.01 33.53 -9.03
N LEU A 26 -39.87 33.04 -7.79
CA LEU A 26 -39.01 33.69 -6.82
C LEU A 26 -37.54 33.44 -7.22
N PRO A 27 -36.61 34.36 -6.93
CA PRO A 27 -35.26 34.31 -7.50
C PRO A 27 -34.58 33.00 -7.10
N ALA A 28 -33.98 32.33 -8.09
CA ALA A 28 -33.03 31.26 -7.88
C ALA A 28 -31.74 31.86 -7.28
N GLU A 29 -31.81 32.26 -6.01
CA GLU A 29 -30.65 32.71 -5.25
C GLU A 29 -30.82 32.41 -3.76
N GLU A 30 -31.51 31.33 -3.41
CA GLU A 30 -31.46 30.81 -2.04
C GLU A 30 -31.85 29.33 -1.98
N LEU A 31 -31.07 28.47 -2.66
CA LEU A 31 -30.89 27.05 -2.28
C LEU A 31 -29.71 26.42 -3.04
N GLN A 32 -28.57 27.11 -3.12
CA GLN A 32 -27.28 26.50 -3.48
C GLN A 32 -26.38 26.34 -2.25
N ALA A 33 -26.94 25.78 -1.19
CA ALA A 33 -26.17 24.95 -0.26
C ALA A 33 -26.47 23.47 -0.59
N SER A 34 -26.25 23.12 -1.86
CA SER A 34 -26.07 21.72 -2.24
C SER A 34 -24.82 21.25 -1.51
N SER A 35 -25.01 20.51 -0.42
CA SER A 35 -24.04 19.67 0.28
C SER A 35 -22.65 19.68 -0.37
N ALA A 36 -21.77 20.58 0.06
CA ALA A 36 -20.36 20.38 -0.19
C ALA A 36 -20.02 19.06 0.51
N ALA A 37 -19.85 17.99 -0.27
CA ALA A 37 -19.35 16.75 0.29
C ALA A 37 -18.03 17.09 0.98
N LEU A 38 -17.88 16.70 2.24
CA LEU A 38 -16.62 16.82 2.94
C LEU A 38 -15.51 16.22 2.06
N SER A 39 -14.36 16.87 2.01
CA SER A 39 -13.25 16.45 1.15
C SER A 39 -12.01 16.12 1.96
N ALA A 40 -11.42 14.95 1.69
CA ALA A 40 -10.07 14.62 2.13
C ALA A 40 -9.06 15.20 1.14
N VAL A 41 -7.97 15.78 1.68
CA VAL A 41 -6.89 16.35 0.89
C VAL A 41 -5.62 15.54 1.09
N PHE A 42 -5.00 15.18 -0.03
CA PHE A 42 -3.72 14.49 -0.09
C PHE A 42 -2.71 15.41 -0.76
N SER A 43 -1.60 15.71 -0.09
CA SER A 43 -0.52 16.49 -0.67
C SER A 43 0.84 15.91 -0.33
N GLY A 44 1.82 16.17 -1.18
CA GLY A 44 3.16 15.65 -0.96
C GLY A 44 4.12 15.90 -2.12
N THR A 45 5.26 15.23 -2.03
CA THR A 45 6.35 15.29 -3.00
C THR A 45 6.75 13.88 -3.39
N VAL A 46 6.96 13.66 -4.70
CA VAL A 46 7.48 12.42 -5.24
C VAL A 46 8.97 12.59 -5.57
N LEU A 47 9.79 11.72 -5.00
CA LEU A 47 11.25 11.72 -5.12
C LEU A 47 11.75 10.41 -5.73
N ASP A 48 12.95 10.40 -6.27
CA ASP A 48 13.70 9.17 -6.55
C ASP A 48 14.55 8.74 -5.34
N ALA A 49 15.20 7.58 -5.43
CA ALA A 49 16.06 7.07 -4.37
C ALA A 49 17.28 7.95 -4.03
N ASN A 50 17.58 8.97 -4.85
CA ASN A 50 18.64 9.96 -4.61
C ASN A 50 18.07 11.30 -4.09
N ASN A 51 16.83 11.31 -3.60
CA ASN A 51 16.11 12.49 -3.14
C ASN A 51 15.90 13.57 -4.22
N ARG A 52 15.87 13.19 -5.50
CA ARG A 52 15.60 14.14 -6.59
C ARG A 52 14.12 14.14 -6.93
N PRO A 53 13.52 15.31 -7.21
CA PRO A 53 12.10 15.39 -7.55
C PRO A 53 11.77 14.67 -8.85
N VAL A 54 10.68 13.91 -8.84
CA VAL A 54 10.16 13.22 -10.03
C VAL A 54 9.00 14.02 -10.60
N ALA A 55 9.25 14.72 -11.71
CA ALA A 55 8.24 15.50 -12.42
C ALA A 55 7.33 14.64 -13.28
N SER A 56 6.08 15.08 -13.46
CA SER A 56 5.06 14.41 -14.27
C SER A 56 4.86 12.94 -13.91
N ALA A 57 5.00 12.60 -12.63
CA ALA A 57 4.51 11.34 -12.06
C ALA A 57 3.00 11.44 -11.90
N ARG A 58 2.30 10.37 -12.25
CA ARG A 58 0.85 10.26 -12.09
C ARG A 58 0.53 9.87 -10.66
N VAL A 59 -0.18 10.73 -9.95
CA VAL A 59 -0.69 10.47 -8.60
C VAL A 59 -2.20 10.30 -8.70
N THR A 60 -2.71 9.17 -8.25
CA THR A 60 -4.14 8.84 -8.26
C THR A 60 -4.60 8.52 -6.85
N VAL A 61 -5.67 9.16 -6.39
CA VAL A 61 -6.35 8.84 -5.13
C VAL A 61 -7.80 8.53 -5.42
N ASN A 62 -8.25 7.31 -5.12
CA ASN A 62 -9.63 6.84 -5.39
C ASN A 62 -10.14 7.20 -6.82
N GLY A 63 -9.27 7.08 -7.81
CA GLY A 63 -9.58 7.39 -9.23
C GLY A 63 -9.39 8.84 -9.65
N VAL A 64 -9.20 9.79 -8.72
CA VAL A 64 -8.88 11.18 -9.05
C VAL A 64 -7.38 11.31 -9.30
N THR A 65 -7.02 11.71 -10.51
CA THR A 65 -5.61 11.79 -10.95
C THR A 65 -5.10 13.23 -11.01
N ARG A 66 -3.83 13.42 -10.62
CA ARG A 66 -3.02 14.62 -10.84
C ARG A 66 -1.61 14.23 -11.29
N LEU A 67 -0.89 15.19 -11.89
CA LEU A 67 0.52 15.04 -12.22
C LEU A 67 1.36 15.85 -11.24
N THR A 68 2.52 15.32 -10.86
CA THR A 68 3.50 16.09 -10.09
C THR A 68 4.09 17.22 -10.94
N SER A 69 4.36 18.35 -10.30
CA SER A 69 5.04 19.49 -10.89
C SER A 69 6.55 19.23 -11.09
N SER A 70 7.29 20.22 -11.61
CA SER A 70 8.75 20.14 -11.77
C SER A 70 9.52 19.93 -10.47
N THR A 71 8.93 20.30 -9.33
CA THR A 71 9.49 20.06 -7.98
C THR A 71 9.04 18.73 -7.39
N GLY A 72 8.33 17.89 -8.15
CA GLY A 72 7.77 16.62 -7.66
C GLY A 72 6.52 16.79 -6.79
N ALA A 73 6.06 18.01 -6.54
CA ALA A 73 4.93 18.29 -5.67
C ALA A 73 3.57 17.96 -6.33
N TYR A 74 2.60 17.49 -5.54
CA TYR A 74 1.21 17.26 -5.94
C TYR A 74 0.22 17.66 -4.82
N SER A 75 -1.03 17.91 -5.21
CA SER A 75 -2.18 17.98 -4.31
C SER A 75 -3.41 17.41 -5.00
N VAL A 76 -4.13 16.52 -4.31
CA VAL A 76 -5.34 15.85 -4.78
C VAL A 76 -6.40 15.99 -3.70
N SER A 77 -7.59 16.47 -4.07
CA SER A 77 -8.76 16.47 -3.20
C SER A 77 -9.76 15.42 -3.70
N VAL A 78 -10.28 14.62 -2.78
CA VAL A 78 -11.27 13.58 -3.07
C VAL A 78 -12.42 13.67 -2.07
N THR A 79 -13.58 13.12 -2.42
CA THR A 79 -14.70 12.99 -1.49
C THR A 79 -14.30 12.13 -0.29
N GLU A 80 -14.76 12.52 0.90
CA GLU A 80 -14.55 11.72 2.11
C GLU A 80 -15.06 10.27 1.93
N SER A 81 -14.30 9.31 2.42
CA SER A 81 -14.55 7.88 2.26
C SER A 81 -14.32 7.14 3.57
N THR A 82 -15.39 6.58 4.15
CA THR A 82 -15.31 5.72 5.34
C THR A 82 -14.64 4.37 5.05
N ALA A 83 -14.54 3.98 3.77
CA ALA A 83 -13.79 2.81 3.35
C ALA A 83 -12.27 3.08 3.22
N GLY A 84 -11.83 4.32 3.45
CA GLY A 84 -10.45 4.77 3.25
C GLY A 84 -10.13 5.13 1.79
N TYR A 85 -8.84 5.28 1.52
CA TYR A 85 -8.26 5.87 0.32
C TYR A 85 -7.14 5.00 -0.23
N ARG A 86 -7.11 4.83 -1.54
CA ARG A 86 -6.02 4.16 -2.26
C ARG A 86 -5.22 5.19 -3.03
N LEU A 87 -3.97 5.37 -2.62
CA LEU A 87 -2.99 6.19 -3.29
C LEU A 87 -2.18 5.30 -4.25
N ASP A 88 -2.07 5.71 -5.52
CA ASP A 88 -1.21 5.09 -6.53
C ASP A 88 -0.33 6.17 -7.18
N VAL A 89 0.98 5.98 -7.16
CA VAL A 89 1.97 6.87 -7.76
C VAL A 89 2.76 6.09 -8.81
N ARG A 90 2.75 6.58 -10.05
CA ARG A 90 3.37 5.92 -11.21
C ARG A 90 4.19 6.86 -12.06
N LYS A 91 5.32 6.36 -12.56
CA LYS A 91 6.14 7.04 -13.56
C LYS A 91 6.87 5.99 -14.40
N ASP A 92 6.88 6.16 -15.72
CA ASP A 92 7.64 5.26 -16.61
C ASP A 92 9.12 5.25 -16.23
N GLY A 93 9.73 4.06 -16.23
CA GLY A 93 11.10 3.86 -15.76
C GLY A 93 11.25 3.83 -14.24
N TYR A 94 10.15 3.81 -13.49
CA TYR A 94 10.14 3.67 -12.03
C TYR A 94 9.16 2.59 -11.57
N GLY A 95 9.41 2.05 -10.37
CA GLY A 95 8.49 1.21 -9.63
C GLY A 95 7.27 2.00 -9.15
N PRO A 96 6.08 1.39 -9.15
CA PRO A 96 4.89 2.02 -8.59
C PRO A 96 4.98 2.06 -7.05
N VAL A 97 4.37 3.08 -6.46
CA VAL A 97 4.02 3.10 -5.03
C VAL A 97 2.51 3.04 -4.93
N ASN A 98 1.99 2.07 -4.18
CA ASN A 98 0.56 1.95 -3.90
C ASN A 98 0.35 1.76 -2.40
N LYS A 99 -0.52 2.57 -1.78
CA LYS A 99 -0.76 2.55 -0.33
C LYS A 99 -2.24 2.72 -0.01
N PHE A 100 -2.66 2.08 1.07
CA PHE A 100 -3.95 2.34 1.71
C PHE A 100 -3.79 3.39 2.81
N GLN A 101 -4.74 4.34 2.89
CA GLN A 101 -4.79 5.43 3.87
C GLN A 101 -6.21 5.54 4.43
N THR A 102 -6.35 5.87 5.71
CA THR A 102 -7.66 5.99 6.36
C THR A 102 -8.19 7.43 6.41
N SER A 103 -7.34 8.41 6.13
CA SER A 103 -7.68 9.84 6.16
C SER A 103 -6.84 10.63 5.15
N GLY A 104 -7.22 11.88 4.91
CA GLY A 104 -6.41 12.84 4.14
C GLY A 104 -5.07 13.11 4.83
N GLU A 105 -3.98 13.07 4.06
CA GLU A 105 -2.63 13.30 4.57
C GLU A 105 -1.90 14.38 3.78
N LEU A 106 -1.29 15.33 4.50
CA LEU A 106 -0.56 16.44 3.91
C LEU A 106 0.96 16.25 4.01
N ASN A 107 1.68 16.85 3.07
CA ASN A 107 3.15 16.87 3.04
C ASN A 107 3.80 15.47 3.05
N GLN A 108 3.16 14.51 2.39
CA GLN A 108 3.68 13.16 2.23
C GLN A 108 4.96 13.16 1.38
N VAL A 109 5.81 12.17 1.61
CA VAL A 109 6.98 11.91 0.76
C VAL A 109 6.88 10.50 0.21
N HIS A 110 6.90 10.37 -1.12
CA HIS A 110 6.88 9.09 -1.82
C HIS A 110 8.17 8.91 -2.61
N VAL A 111 8.89 7.83 -2.35
CA VAL A 111 10.14 7.51 -3.06
C VAL A 111 9.84 6.44 -4.11
N LEU A 112 10.11 6.76 -5.38
CA LEU A 112 10.02 5.79 -6.48
C LEU A 112 11.39 5.19 -6.77
N GLY A 113 11.49 3.86 -6.68
CA GLY A 113 12.68 3.13 -7.10
C GLY A 113 12.83 3.16 -8.62
N ARG A 114 14.03 3.43 -9.13
CA ARG A 114 14.28 3.43 -10.57
C ARG A 114 14.30 1.99 -11.11
N ALA A 115 13.64 1.77 -12.24
CA ALA A 115 13.64 0.47 -12.91
C ALA A 115 14.98 0.20 -13.61
N TYR A 116 15.36 -1.07 -13.70
CA TYR A 116 16.29 -1.51 -14.73
C TYR A 116 15.57 -1.50 -16.07
N THR A 117 16.16 -0.86 -17.09
CA THR A 117 15.54 -0.73 -18.41
C THR A 117 16.43 -1.24 -19.53
N GLN A 118 15.86 -1.94 -20.49
CA GLN A 118 16.56 -2.43 -21.69
C GLN A 118 15.71 -2.20 -22.93
N GLN A 119 16.33 -1.65 -23.98
CA GLN A 119 15.70 -1.58 -25.30
C GLN A 119 15.76 -2.96 -25.97
N VAL A 120 14.60 -3.44 -26.46
CA VAL A 120 14.46 -4.74 -27.10
C VAL A 120 13.71 -4.63 -28.43
N SER A 121 14.01 -5.54 -29.35
CA SER A 121 13.22 -5.67 -30.59
C SER A 121 11.99 -6.53 -30.31
N PRO A 122 10.76 -6.08 -30.62
CA PRO A 122 9.55 -6.88 -30.38
C PRO A 122 9.46 -8.12 -31.28
N THR A 123 10.29 -8.21 -32.33
CA THR A 123 10.29 -9.29 -33.32
C THR A 123 11.36 -10.36 -33.07
N VAL A 124 12.11 -10.26 -31.97
CA VAL A 124 13.23 -11.16 -31.65
C VAL A 124 13.08 -11.73 -30.25
N ASN A 125 13.32 -13.04 -30.10
CA ASN A 125 13.41 -13.66 -28.78
C ASN A 125 14.55 -13.02 -27.99
N THR A 126 14.23 -12.48 -26.82
CA THR A 126 15.18 -11.69 -26.02
C THR A 126 15.18 -12.16 -24.58
N VAL A 127 16.37 -12.24 -23.98
CA VAL A 127 16.53 -12.38 -22.53
C VAL A 127 16.86 -11.01 -21.97
N ILE A 128 16.03 -10.52 -21.05
CA ILE A 128 16.29 -9.31 -20.27
C ILE A 128 16.73 -9.74 -18.88
N GLN A 129 17.83 -9.20 -18.39
CA GLN A 129 18.34 -9.54 -17.05
C GLN A 129 18.78 -8.28 -16.32
N ASP A 130 18.15 -8.01 -15.17
CA ASP A 130 18.62 -6.97 -14.26
C ASP A 130 19.84 -7.51 -13.50
N PRO A 131 21.05 -6.93 -13.69
CA PRO A 131 22.26 -7.42 -13.04
C PRO A 131 22.24 -7.20 -11.52
N ALA A 132 21.51 -6.21 -11.01
CA ALA A 132 21.49 -5.90 -9.58
C ALA A 132 20.59 -6.86 -8.79
N SER A 133 19.38 -7.11 -9.28
CA SER A 133 18.45 -8.05 -8.63
C SER A 133 18.62 -9.50 -9.05
N GLY A 134 19.25 -9.76 -10.20
CA GLY A 134 19.35 -11.08 -10.82
C GLY A 134 18.04 -11.58 -11.44
N ILE A 135 16.99 -10.74 -11.50
CA ILE A 135 15.73 -11.06 -12.18
C ILE A 135 16.01 -11.26 -13.66
N ARG A 136 15.49 -12.35 -14.22
CA ARG A 136 15.66 -12.71 -15.63
C ARG A 136 14.30 -12.97 -16.27
N VAL A 137 14.08 -12.38 -17.44
CA VAL A 137 12.85 -12.48 -18.21
C VAL A 137 13.18 -13.00 -19.61
N GLU A 138 12.48 -14.06 -20.03
CA GLU A 138 12.56 -14.58 -21.41
C GLU A 138 11.33 -14.11 -22.18
N LEU A 139 11.52 -13.11 -23.04
CA LEU A 139 10.49 -12.54 -23.88
C LEU A 139 10.58 -13.14 -25.29
N LEU A 140 9.49 -13.78 -25.74
CA LEU A 140 9.41 -14.33 -27.09
C LEU A 140 9.02 -13.25 -28.11
N ALA A 141 9.52 -13.41 -29.34
CA ALA A 141 9.17 -12.56 -30.47
C ALA A 141 7.66 -12.51 -30.72
N ASN A 142 7.17 -11.35 -31.16
CA ASN A 142 5.80 -11.13 -31.58
C ASN A 142 4.74 -11.45 -30.50
N THR A 143 5.12 -11.40 -29.23
CA THR A 143 4.20 -11.68 -28.11
C THR A 143 3.61 -10.43 -27.47
N LEU A 144 4.19 -9.24 -27.67
CA LEU A 144 3.65 -8.00 -27.09
C LEU A 144 2.56 -7.40 -27.98
N ARG A 145 1.58 -6.75 -27.36
CA ARG A 145 0.51 -6.00 -28.02
C ARG A 145 0.21 -4.71 -27.26
N THR A 146 -0.26 -3.71 -27.99
CA THR A 146 -0.87 -2.51 -27.42
C THR A 146 -2.27 -2.83 -26.86
N ALA A 147 -2.85 -1.87 -26.15
CA ALA A 147 -4.25 -1.85 -25.72
C ALA A 147 -5.25 -2.29 -26.81
N ALA A 148 -5.05 -1.75 -28.01
CA ALA A 148 -5.90 -1.97 -29.18
C ALA A 148 -5.63 -3.32 -29.87
N GLY A 149 -4.72 -4.14 -29.33
CA GLY A 149 -4.33 -5.43 -29.92
C GLY A 149 -3.39 -5.31 -31.11
N SER A 150 -2.85 -4.13 -31.39
CA SER A 150 -1.87 -3.90 -32.47
C SER A 150 -0.47 -4.32 -32.06
N LEU A 151 0.42 -4.53 -33.04
CA LEU A 151 1.84 -4.77 -32.78
C LEU A 151 2.52 -3.49 -32.23
N PRO A 152 3.60 -3.63 -31.44
CA PRO A 152 4.37 -2.48 -30.95
C PRO A 152 4.97 -1.66 -32.11
N SER A 153 5.00 -0.34 -31.96
CA SER A 153 5.68 0.55 -32.90
C SER A 153 7.14 0.78 -32.51
N GLY A 154 8.08 0.44 -33.39
CA GLY A 154 9.50 0.65 -33.15
C GLY A 154 10.11 -0.26 -32.07
N GLY A 155 11.19 0.20 -31.44
CA GLY A 155 11.82 -0.50 -30.31
C GLY A 155 10.94 -0.46 -29.06
N VAL A 156 11.08 -1.49 -28.22
CA VAL A 156 10.35 -1.59 -26.95
C VAL A 156 11.31 -1.33 -25.80
N LEU A 157 10.96 -0.37 -24.94
CA LEU A 157 11.66 -0.16 -23.67
C LEU A 157 11.03 -1.07 -22.61
N PHE A 158 11.73 -2.15 -22.28
CA PHE A 158 11.33 -3.09 -21.24
C PHE A 158 11.90 -2.65 -19.89
N SER A 159 11.10 -2.73 -18.83
CA SER A 159 11.49 -2.32 -17.47
C SER A 159 11.25 -3.44 -16.46
N ILE A 160 12.21 -3.60 -15.54
CA ILE A 160 12.15 -4.53 -14.40
C ILE A 160 12.33 -3.72 -13.12
N VAL A 161 11.42 -3.92 -12.16
CA VAL A 161 11.53 -3.35 -10.82
C VAL A 161 11.44 -4.49 -9.81
N PRO A 162 12.53 -4.80 -9.08
CA PRO A 162 12.48 -5.72 -7.96
C PRO A 162 11.75 -5.08 -6.78
N HIS A 163 10.94 -5.88 -6.08
CA HIS A 163 10.27 -5.47 -4.85
C HIS A 163 10.67 -6.40 -3.70
N GLY A 164 10.88 -5.79 -2.54
CA GLY A 164 11.14 -6.45 -1.26
C GLY A 164 10.15 -5.97 -0.20
N PRO A 165 10.36 -6.33 1.07
CA PRO A 165 9.38 -6.09 2.14
C PRO A 165 8.97 -4.62 2.33
N THR A 166 9.83 -3.67 1.98
CA THR A 166 9.58 -2.22 2.14
C THR A 166 9.12 -1.52 0.87
N THR A 167 9.11 -2.20 -0.27
CA THR A 167 8.80 -1.61 -1.58
C THR A 167 7.63 -2.28 -2.29
N MET A 168 7.00 -3.26 -1.64
CA MET A 168 5.81 -3.94 -2.16
C MET A 168 4.62 -2.98 -2.30
N PRO A 169 3.90 -3.00 -3.43
CA PRO A 169 2.68 -2.23 -3.55
C PRO A 169 1.53 -2.85 -2.75
N GLY A 170 0.64 -1.98 -2.28
CA GLY A 170 -0.49 -2.34 -1.44
C GLY A 170 -0.08 -2.52 0.02
N ASP A 171 -0.88 -3.29 0.74
CA ASP A 171 -0.77 -3.46 2.20
C ASP A 171 -0.56 -4.93 2.60
N PHE A 172 -0.05 -5.75 1.66
CA PHE A 172 0.08 -7.21 1.78
C PHE A 172 -1.25 -7.96 1.92
N THR A 173 -2.39 -7.33 1.66
CA THR A 173 -3.68 -8.02 1.64
C THR A 173 -3.93 -8.64 0.26
N ALA A 174 -4.45 -9.86 0.26
CA ALA A 174 -4.73 -10.62 -0.94
C ALA A 174 -6.12 -11.28 -0.93
N ARG A 175 -6.56 -11.71 -2.12
CA ARG A 175 -7.73 -12.56 -2.34
C ARG A 175 -7.30 -13.87 -2.99
N ASN A 176 -7.48 -14.96 -2.26
CA ASN A 176 -7.15 -16.29 -2.78
C ASN A 176 -8.21 -16.78 -3.79
N ALA A 177 -7.96 -17.92 -4.44
CA ALA A 177 -8.86 -18.49 -5.44
C ALA A 177 -10.26 -18.86 -4.90
N LEU A 178 -10.41 -18.99 -3.58
CA LEU A 178 -11.70 -19.22 -2.90
C LEU A 178 -12.43 -17.91 -2.56
N GLY A 179 -11.86 -16.74 -2.91
CA GLY A 179 -12.38 -15.42 -2.60
C GLY A 179 -12.11 -14.95 -1.16
N GLN A 180 -11.38 -15.74 -0.36
CA GLN A 180 -11.05 -15.39 1.02
C GLN A 180 -10.00 -14.29 1.05
N THR A 181 -10.14 -13.34 1.97
CA THR A 181 -9.09 -12.37 2.28
C THR A 181 -7.98 -13.06 3.04
N VAL A 182 -6.74 -12.87 2.61
CA VAL A 182 -5.54 -13.44 3.24
C VAL A 182 -4.44 -12.39 3.32
N ALA A 183 -3.45 -12.60 4.18
CA ALA A 183 -2.24 -11.80 4.28
C ALA A 183 -1.11 -12.47 3.50
N LEU A 184 -0.16 -11.66 3.03
CA LEU A 184 1.03 -12.14 2.33
C LEU A 184 2.28 -11.91 3.16
N GLU A 185 3.12 -12.94 3.25
CA GLU A 185 4.50 -12.80 3.68
C GLU A 185 5.42 -12.92 2.48
N THR A 186 6.23 -11.88 2.24
CA THR A 186 6.97 -11.81 0.99
C THR A 186 8.19 -12.72 0.92
N VAL A 187 8.37 -13.35 -0.23
CA VAL A 187 9.60 -14.06 -0.63
C VAL A 187 10.25 -13.44 -1.87
N GLY A 188 9.73 -12.29 -2.31
CA GLY A 188 10.17 -11.54 -3.48
C GLY A 188 9.05 -11.26 -4.46
N ALA A 189 9.13 -10.10 -5.09
CA ALA A 189 8.15 -9.63 -6.06
C ALA A 189 8.81 -8.82 -7.18
N VAL A 190 8.11 -8.63 -8.29
CA VAL A 190 8.60 -7.90 -9.46
C VAL A 190 7.48 -7.14 -10.15
N THR A 191 7.72 -5.89 -10.52
CA THR A 191 6.92 -5.18 -11.52
C THR A 191 7.63 -5.26 -12.86
N LEU A 192 6.88 -5.69 -13.87
CA LEU A 192 7.31 -5.72 -15.26
C LEU A 192 6.48 -4.71 -16.05
N SER A 193 7.13 -3.95 -16.93
CA SER A 193 6.43 -3.08 -17.87
C SER A 193 7.17 -2.98 -19.18
N ALA A 194 6.45 -2.65 -20.24
CA ALA A 194 7.01 -2.42 -21.56
C ALA A 194 6.25 -1.28 -22.22
N VAL A 195 6.98 -0.37 -22.87
CA VAL A 195 6.41 0.71 -23.68
C VAL A 195 7.05 0.69 -25.06
N ASP A 196 6.28 1.00 -26.10
CA ASP A 196 6.80 1.11 -27.46
C ASP A 196 7.42 2.49 -27.75
N GLY A 197 7.91 2.71 -28.97
CA GLY A 197 8.54 3.96 -29.38
C GLY A 197 7.59 5.17 -29.43
N GLN A 198 6.28 4.96 -29.28
CA GLN A 198 5.28 6.03 -29.16
C GLN A 198 4.83 6.24 -27.70
N GLY A 199 5.37 5.47 -26.75
CA GLY A 199 4.98 5.52 -25.35
C GLY A 199 3.72 4.72 -25.03
N ASN A 200 3.23 3.87 -25.94
CA ASN A 200 2.08 3.02 -25.66
C ASN A 200 2.50 1.91 -24.68
N THR A 201 1.76 1.74 -23.59
CA THR A 201 1.93 0.59 -22.70
C THR A 201 1.59 -0.70 -23.43
N LEU A 202 2.45 -1.69 -23.26
CA LEU A 202 2.32 -3.01 -23.87
C LEU A 202 1.99 -4.06 -22.81
N ALA A 203 1.28 -5.10 -23.25
CA ALA A 203 1.08 -6.31 -22.49
C ALA A 203 1.27 -7.54 -23.38
N LEU A 204 1.20 -8.74 -22.78
CA LEU A 204 1.27 -9.98 -23.53
C LEU A 204 -0.01 -10.20 -24.34
N ALA A 205 0.17 -10.63 -25.58
CA ALA A 205 -0.89 -11.10 -26.43
C ALA A 205 -1.65 -12.25 -25.74
N PRO A 206 -2.95 -12.41 -26.01
CA PRO A 206 -3.74 -13.47 -25.39
C PRO A 206 -3.16 -14.85 -25.71
N GLY A 207 -2.91 -15.65 -24.67
CA GLY A 207 -2.28 -16.97 -24.79
C GLY A 207 -0.77 -16.96 -25.03
N ALA A 208 -0.15 -15.80 -25.31
CA ALA A 208 1.30 -15.69 -25.36
C ALA A 208 1.89 -15.75 -23.95
N THR A 209 3.11 -16.24 -23.85
CA THR A 209 3.76 -16.51 -22.58
C THR A 209 5.12 -15.84 -22.46
N MET A 210 5.52 -15.58 -21.20
CA MET A 210 6.82 -15.05 -20.84
C MET A 210 7.31 -15.80 -19.59
N ASN A 211 8.56 -16.27 -19.61
CA ASN A 211 9.14 -16.93 -18.44
C ASN A 211 9.90 -15.90 -17.61
N VAL A 212 9.75 -16.00 -16.29
CA VAL A 212 10.40 -15.12 -15.32
C VAL A 212 11.11 -15.98 -14.30
N ARG A 213 12.38 -15.65 -14.03
CA ARG A 213 13.12 -16.12 -12.85
C ARG A 213 13.25 -14.95 -11.89
N LEU A 214 12.67 -15.09 -10.72
CA LEU A 214 12.67 -14.13 -9.63
C LEU A 214 13.52 -14.66 -8.47
N PRO A 215 14.73 -14.13 -8.24
CA PRO A 215 15.52 -14.48 -7.08
C PRO A 215 14.84 -14.07 -5.77
N VAL A 216 15.12 -14.81 -4.70
CA VAL A 216 14.76 -14.38 -3.35
C VAL A 216 15.57 -13.12 -3.02
N PRO A 217 14.94 -12.01 -2.58
CA PRO A 217 15.65 -10.78 -2.26
C PRO A 217 16.77 -10.97 -1.23
N ALA A 218 17.89 -10.30 -1.43
CA ALA A 218 19.03 -10.34 -0.50
C ALA A 218 18.66 -9.84 0.91
N VAL A 219 17.75 -8.86 1.00
CA VAL A 219 17.20 -8.35 2.28
C VAL A 219 16.43 -9.42 3.07
N LEU A 220 16.00 -10.49 2.41
CA LEU A 220 15.36 -11.67 3.00
C LEU A 220 16.33 -12.86 3.14
N GLY A 221 17.64 -12.63 2.99
CA GLY A 221 18.68 -13.64 3.12
C GLY A 221 18.97 -14.42 1.83
N GLY A 222 18.33 -14.07 0.71
CA GLY A 222 18.59 -14.69 -0.59
C GLY A 222 18.26 -16.18 -0.70
N THR A 223 17.58 -16.74 0.31
CA THR A 223 17.27 -18.17 0.43
C THR A 223 15.78 -18.37 0.63
N MET A 224 15.19 -19.25 -0.16
CA MET A 224 13.77 -19.60 -0.08
C MET A 224 13.47 -20.27 1.27
N PRO A 225 12.38 -19.88 1.97
CA PRO A 225 12.02 -20.53 3.22
C PRO A 225 11.80 -22.04 3.06
N ALA A 226 12.28 -22.83 4.03
CA ALA A 226 12.17 -24.29 3.98
C ALA A 226 10.72 -24.76 3.86
N CYS A 227 9.77 -24.04 4.46
CA CYS A 227 8.35 -24.36 4.39
C CYS A 227 7.77 -24.29 2.96
N VAL A 228 8.36 -23.45 2.09
CA VAL A 228 7.97 -23.35 0.67
C VAL A 228 8.48 -24.58 -0.08
N LEU A 229 9.74 -24.97 0.17
CA LEU A 229 10.38 -26.10 -0.53
C LEU A 229 9.79 -27.46 -0.13
N ASN A 230 9.36 -27.61 1.12
CA ASN A 230 8.72 -28.84 1.61
C ASN A 230 7.18 -28.79 1.58
N ALA A 231 6.60 -27.75 0.95
CA ALA A 231 5.15 -27.56 0.78
C ALA A 231 4.32 -27.53 2.08
N THR A 232 4.91 -27.10 3.20
CA THR A 232 4.18 -26.85 4.45
C THR A 232 3.62 -25.42 4.54
N CYS A 233 4.16 -24.49 3.75
CA CYS A 233 3.57 -23.17 3.49
C CYS A 233 2.77 -23.20 2.20
N ARG A 234 1.59 -22.57 2.17
CA ARG A 234 0.84 -22.33 0.92
C ARG A 234 1.49 -21.14 0.20
N THR A 235 2.14 -21.42 -0.93
CA THR A 235 2.64 -20.40 -1.86
C THR A 235 1.98 -20.58 -3.21
N VAL A 236 1.43 -19.48 -3.74
CA VAL A 236 0.79 -19.44 -5.05
C VAL A 236 1.29 -18.22 -5.81
N MET A 237 0.83 -18.04 -7.03
CA MET A 237 1.12 -16.83 -7.81
C MET A 237 0.13 -15.74 -7.46
N TRP A 238 0.62 -14.54 -7.23
CA TRP A 238 -0.22 -13.37 -7.01
C TRP A 238 0.07 -12.29 -8.03
N ARG A 239 -0.98 -11.60 -8.46
CA ARG A 239 -0.89 -10.39 -9.28
C ARG A 239 -1.51 -9.23 -8.54
N PHE A 240 -0.77 -8.14 -8.41
CA PHE A 240 -1.29 -6.93 -7.78
C PHE A 240 -2.37 -6.30 -8.64
N SER A 241 -3.49 -5.88 -8.04
CA SER A 241 -4.56 -5.13 -8.68
C SER A 241 -4.53 -3.68 -8.19
N PRO A 242 -4.07 -2.72 -9.01
CA PRO A 242 -3.95 -1.31 -8.61
C PRO A 242 -5.30 -0.66 -8.31
N SER A 243 -6.37 -1.12 -8.96
CA SER A 243 -7.73 -0.61 -8.78
C SER A 243 -8.31 -0.98 -7.41
N THR A 244 -7.98 -2.16 -6.90
CA THR A 244 -8.45 -2.65 -5.59
C THR A 244 -7.43 -2.45 -4.47
N GLY A 245 -6.15 -2.29 -4.80
CA GLY A 245 -5.03 -2.29 -3.83
C GLY A 245 -4.70 -3.69 -3.29
N LEU A 246 -5.31 -4.75 -3.85
CA LEU A 246 -5.18 -6.13 -3.37
C LEU A 246 -4.34 -6.97 -4.31
N TRP A 247 -3.69 -7.98 -3.75
CA TRP A 247 -3.08 -9.07 -4.52
C TRP A 247 -4.12 -10.12 -4.85
N LEU A 248 -4.22 -10.53 -6.11
CA LEU A 248 -5.20 -11.51 -6.57
C LEU A 248 -4.48 -12.80 -6.97
N GLU A 249 -4.91 -13.93 -6.41
CA GLU A 249 -4.36 -15.23 -6.79
C GLU A 249 -4.56 -15.48 -8.29
N GLN A 250 -3.51 -15.96 -8.94
CA GLN A 250 -3.49 -16.28 -10.37
C GLN A 250 -3.23 -17.76 -10.58
N SER A 251 -3.85 -18.32 -11.61
CA SER A 251 -3.51 -19.65 -12.10
C SER A 251 -2.16 -19.60 -12.83
N ALA A 252 -1.07 -19.86 -12.12
CA ALA A 252 0.25 -20.09 -12.69
C ALA A 252 0.93 -21.29 -12.04
N SER A 253 1.98 -21.80 -12.67
CA SER A 253 2.76 -22.94 -12.17
C SER A 253 4.15 -22.46 -11.74
N PRO A 254 4.31 -21.95 -10.51
CA PRO A 254 5.63 -21.59 -9.99
C PRO A 254 6.45 -22.84 -9.70
N GLN A 255 7.75 -22.77 -9.98
CA GLN A 255 8.75 -23.75 -9.59
C GLN A 255 9.71 -23.09 -8.60
N PHE A 256 9.82 -23.66 -7.41
CA PHE A 256 10.65 -23.13 -6.35
C PHE A 256 12.01 -23.83 -6.33
N SER A 257 13.06 -23.03 -6.15
CA SER A 257 14.41 -23.48 -5.86
C SER A 257 14.90 -22.80 -4.59
N THR A 258 16.06 -23.21 -4.09
CA THR A 258 16.65 -22.61 -2.88
C THR A 258 16.90 -21.11 -2.99
N THR A 259 17.05 -20.55 -4.20
CA THR A 259 17.45 -19.13 -4.40
C THR A 259 16.47 -18.33 -5.25
N ALA A 260 15.46 -18.96 -5.85
CA ALA A 260 14.58 -18.29 -6.79
C ALA A 260 13.26 -19.04 -7.00
N THR A 261 12.26 -18.31 -7.47
CA THR A 261 11.07 -18.85 -8.10
C THR A 261 11.16 -18.64 -9.61
N THR A 262 10.87 -19.68 -10.39
CA THR A 262 10.65 -19.58 -11.83
C THR A 262 9.18 -19.75 -12.13
N PHE A 263 8.61 -18.89 -12.98
CA PHE A 263 7.20 -18.97 -13.33
C PHE A 263 6.95 -18.47 -14.75
N ARG A 264 5.78 -18.86 -15.29
CA ARG A 264 5.32 -18.45 -16.61
C ARG A 264 4.10 -17.55 -16.48
N ILE A 265 4.23 -16.34 -16.99
CA ILE A 265 3.10 -15.42 -17.17
C ILE A 265 2.43 -15.75 -18.50
N THR A 266 1.09 -15.77 -18.51
CA THR A 266 0.29 -15.95 -19.72
C THR A 266 -0.57 -14.70 -19.94
N GLY A 267 -0.56 -14.14 -21.15
CA GLY A 267 -1.44 -13.05 -21.50
C GLY A 267 -2.91 -13.47 -21.47
N VAL A 268 -3.73 -12.73 -20.73
CA VAL A 268 -5.17 -12.98 -20.60
C VAL A 268 -5.98 -11.95 -21.40
N ARG A 269 -7.13 -12.37 -21.94
CA ARG A 269 -8.14 -11.45 -22.49
C ARG A 269 -9.14 -11.12 -21.40
N GLN A 270 -9.30 -9.84 -21.06
CA GLN A 270 -10.45 -9.36 -20.27
C GLN A 270 -11.37 -8.54 -21.17
N GLY A 271 -12.62 -8.97 -21.35
CA GLY A 271 -13.65 -8.12 -21.98
C GLY A 271 -13.36 -7.60 -23.40
N GLY A 272 -12.54 -8.30 -24.20
CA GLY A 272 -12.22 -7.92 -25.58
C GLY A 272 -11.10 -6.86 -25.74
N ILE A 273 -10.59 -6.30 -24.65
CA ILE A 273 -9.47 -5.34 -24.64
C ILE A 273 -8.34 -5.96 -23.81
N ILE A 274 -7.09 -5.78 -24.25
CA ILE A 274 -5.94 -6.10 -23.42
C ILE A 274 -5.82 -4.93 -22.42
N ASP A 275 -6.05 -5.16 -21.11
CA ASP A 275 -6.01 -4.09 -20.12
C ASP A 275 -4.59 -3.47 -20.06
N PRO A 276 -4.38 -2.25 -20.58
CA PRO A 276 -3.07 -1.61 -20.63
C PRO A 276 -2.72 -0.93 -19.31
N ALA A 277 -3.72 -0.64 -18.47
CA ALA A 277 -3.51 -0.04 -17.15
C ALA A 277 -2.76 -1.00 -16.21
N ASP A 278 -2.74 -2.29 -16.58
CA ASP A 278 -2.11 -3.37 -15.84
C ASP A 278 -0.89 -3.99 -16.55
N GLY A 279 -0.54 -3.51 -17.75
CA GLY A 279 0.69 -3.84 -18.49
C GLY A 279 1.14 -5.30 -18.42
N LEU A 280 2.44 -5.53 -18.24
CA LEU A 280 2.95 -6.87 -17.88
C LEU A 280 2.66 -7.22 -16.42
N GLY A 281 2.52 -6.22 -15.55
CA GLY A 281 1.96 -6.33 -14.20
C GLY A 281 2.99 -6.50 -13.09
N THR A 282 2.50 -6.45 -11.85
CA THR A 282 3.30 -6.76 -10.66
C THR A 282 2.93 -8.15 -10.15
N TRP A 283 3.95 -8.97 -9.93
CA TRP A 283 3.83 -10.39 -9.62
C TRP A 283 4.70 -10.77 -8.43
N ASN A 284 4.23 -11.72 -7.63
CA ASN A 284 5.03 -12.33 -6.58
C ASN A 284 4.63 -13.81 -6.40
N THR A 285 5.36 -14.53 -5.57
CA THR A 285 4.97 -15.87 -5.09
C THR A 285 5.00 -15.96 -3.59
N ASP A 286 4.37 -14.99 -2.95
CA ASP A 286 4.40 -14.82 -1.50
C ASP A 286 3.62 -15.90 -0.77
N ILE A 287 3.99 -16.12 0.49
CA ILE A 287 3.38 -17.12 1.37
C ILE A 287 2.03 -16.58 1.85
N GLU A 288 0.98 -17.38 1.66
CA GLU A 288 -0.34 -17.09 2.20
C GLU A 288 -0.36 -17.26 3.72
N LYS A 289 -0.95 -16.29 4.40
CA LYS A 289 -1.25 -16.33 5.83
C LYS A 289 -2.74 -16.05 6.05
N VAL A 290 -3.44 -17.01 6.64
CA VAL A 290 -4.90 -16.92 6.88
C VAL A 290 -5.26 -16.41 8.28
N THR A 291 -4.29 -16.40 9.20
CA THR A 291 -4.48 -15.99 10.60
C THR A 291 -3.38 -15.01 11.03
N PRO A 292 -3.30 -13.82 10.41
CA PRO A 292 -2.33 -12.82 10.83
C PRO A 292 -2.64 -12.30 12.23
N SER A 293 -1.69 -11.56 12.78
CA SER A 293 -1.86 -10.74 13.97
C SER A 293 -1.71 -9.26 13.63
N CYS A 294 -2.05 -8.40 14.58
CA CYS A 294 -1.83 -6.97 14.48
C CYS A 294 -1.40 -6.37 15.83
N SER A 295 -0.66 -5.28 15.75
CA SER A 295 -0.12 -4.52 16.88
C SER A 295 -0.45 -3.05 16.71
N ILE A 296 -0.78 -2.36 17.80
CA ILE A 296 -0.89 -0.91 17.82
C ILE A 296 0.38 -0.31 18.41
N ILE A 297 0.88 0.79 17.84
CA ILE A 297 1.92 1.63 18.42
C ILE A 297 1.28 2.98 18.75
N GLU A 298 1.23 3.36 20.01
CA GLU A 298 0.66 4.62 20.49
C GLU A 298 1.76 5.59 20.92
N PHE A 299 1.61 6.88 20.56
CA PHE A 299 2.51 7.95 20.94
C PHE A 299 1.91 8.74 22.10
N VAL A 300 2.46 8.57 23.30
CA VAL A 300 1.88 9.13 24.52
C VAL A 300 2.72 10.32 25.00
N GLY A 301 2.10 11.50 25.03
CA GLY A 301 2.68 12.68 25.68
C GLY A 301 3.96 13.25 25.05
N ILE A 302 4.33 12.85 23.83
CA ILE A 302 5.58 13.28 23.19
C ILE A 302 5.52 14.78 22.82
N PRO A 303 6.41 15.64 23.37
CA PRO A 303 6.41 17.07 23.07
C PRO A 303 6.74 17.39 21.59
N LEU A 304 6.13 18.45 21.05
CA LEU A 304 6.33 18.85 19.64
C LEU A 304 7.80 19.12 19.27
N ASN A 305 8.60 19.67 20.19
CA ASN A 305 10.03 19.91 19.96
C ASN A 305 10.88 18.62 19.90
N CYS A 306 10.33 17.47 20.31
CA CYS A 306 10.94 16.18 20.05
C CYS A 306 10.71 15.71 18.60
N TYR A 307 9.62 16.13 17.94
CA TYR A 307 9.37 15.87 16.51
C TYR A 307 10.00 16.94 15.60
N ASN A 308 9.99 18.20 16.05
CA ASN A 308 10.36 19.36 15.26
C ASN A 308 11.21 20.38 16.05
N PRO A 309 12.48 20.05 16.37
CA PRO A 309 13.31 20.90 17.20
C PRO A 309 13.60 22.29 16.62
N LEU A 310 13.55 22.41 15.29
CA LEU A 310 13.91 23.63 14.55
C LEU A 310 12.71 24.30 13.88
N GLY A 311 11.48 23.81 14.10
CA GLY A 311 10.28 24.33 13.47
C GLY A 311 10.29 24.24 11.93
N THR A 312 10.96 23.24 11.36
CA THR A 312 11.10 23.10 9.90
C THR A 312 9.81 22.58 9.26
N SER A 313 9.62 22.91 7.99
CA SER A 313 8.59 22.35 7.12
C SER A 313 9.26 21.78 5.86
N PRO A 314 9.15 20.46 5.58
CA PRO A 314 8.40 19.47 6.35
C PRO A 314 9.01 19.21 7.75
N GLU A 315 8.17 18.81 8.70
CA GLU A 315 8.62 18.35 10.02
C GLU A 315 9.56 17.13 9.87
N PRO A 316 10.68 17.04 10.61
CA PRO A 316 11.58 15.89 10.54
C PRO A 316 10.94 14.59 11.06
N GLY A 317 10.22 14.66 12.18
CA GLY A 317 9.53 13.53 12.79
C GLY A 317 10.45 12.54 13.50
N LEU A 318 9.85 11.52 14.12
CA LEU A 318 10.54 10.38 14.71
C LEU A 318 10.82 9.34 13.63
N THR A 319 12.01 8.75 13.63
CA THR A 319 12.28 7.55 12.82
C THR A 319 11.95 6.32 13.67
N LEU A 320 11.02 5.51 13.17
CA LEU A 320 10.72 4.19 13.69
C LEU A 320 11.35 3.12 12.81
N GLU A 321 12.04 2.16 13.42
CA GLU A 321 12.60 1.00 12.74
C GLU A 321 11.90 -0.26 13.24
N LEU A 322 10.95 -0.77 12.44
CA LEU A 322 10.29 -2.05 12.71
C LEU A 322 11.12 -3.19 12.13
N SER A 323 11.51 -4.14 12.96
CA SER A 323 12.21 -5.34 12.51
C SER A 323 11.42 -6.61 12.78
N GLN A 324 11.47 -7.52 11.83
CA GLN A 324 10.81 -8.82 11.92
C GLN A 324 11.63 -9.91 11.22
N THR A 325 11.45 -11.14 11.67
CA THR A 325 12.11 -12.30 11.08
C THR A 325 11.21 -12.92 10.02
N SER A 326 11.73 -13.05 8.80
CA SER A 326 11.05 -13.81 7.73
C SER A 326 10.94 -15.30 8.08
N SER A 327 10.05 -16.03 7.39
CA SER A 327 9.96 -17.50 7.47
C SER A 327 11.27 -18.19 7.04
N GLY A 328 12.16 -17.48 6.33
CA GLY A 328 13.51 -17.92 6.00
C GLY A 328 14.53 -17.71 7.14
N GLY A 329 14.13 -17.17 8.29
CA GLY A 329 14.99 -16.92 9.45
C GLY A 329 15.83 -15.65 9.36
N THR A 330 15.67 -14.84 8.31
CA THR A 330 16.40 -13.57 8.15
C THR A 330 15.63 -12.42 8.79
N LEU A 331 16.29 -11.69 9.69
CA LEU A 331 15.81 -10.42 10.23
C LEU A 331 15.90 -9.34 9.16
N TRP A 332 14.82 -8.60 8.98
CA TRP A 332 14.80 -7.42 8.13
C TRP A 332 14.11 -6.26 8.83
N THR A 333 14.44 -5.04 8.43
CA THR A 333 14.00 -3.80 9.09
C THR A 333 13.36 -2.86 8.08
N SER A 334 12.20 -2.31 8.44
CA SER A 334 11.55 -1.20 7.75
C SER A 334 11.67 0.07 8.57
N PRO A 335 12.37 1.10 8.07
CA PRO A 335 12.29 2.42 8.64
C PRO A 335 10.99 3.12 8.20
N GLY A 336 10.48 4.01 9.06
CA GLY A 336 9.36 4.90 8.76
C GLY A 336 9.47 6.18 9.56
N THR A 337 9.06 7.30 8.96
CA THR A 337 9.01 8.59 9.67
C THR A 337 7.61 8.85 10.18
N VAL A 338 7.51 9.19 11.46
CA VAL A 338 6.26 9.52 12.14
C VAL A 338 6.27 10.98 12.55
N ARG A 339 5.23 11.69 12.16
CA ARG A 339 5.06 13.12 12.47
C ARG A 339 4.18 13.31 13.71
N SER A 340 4.25 14.48 14.31
CA SER A 340 3.47 14.90 15.47
C SER A 340 1.95 14.84 15.25
N SER A 341 1.50 14.79 14.01
CA SER A 341 0.09 14.59 13.66
C SER A 341 -0.41 13.15 13.84
N ALA A 342 0.48 12.17 13.96
CA ALA A 342 0.11 10.77 14.18
C ALA A 342 -0.01 10.49 15.68
N THR A 343 -1.18 10.02 16.11
CA THR A 343 -1.43 9.61 17.50
C THR A 343 -1.19 8.12 17.72
N PHE A 344 -1.34 7.30 16.67
CA PHE A 344 -1.01 5.88 16.69
C PHE A 344 -0.62 5.35 15.30
N ILE A 345 -0.08 4.13 15.25
CA ILE A 345 0.12 3.33 14.05
C ILE A 345 -0.48 1.94 14.28
N ALA A 346 -1.24 1.46 13.30
CA ALA A 346 -1.67 0.08 13.25
C ALA A 346 -0.73 -0.73 12.36
N GLN A 347 -0.07 -1.72 12.94
CA GLN A 347 0.69 -2.73 12.21
C GLN A 347 -0.17 -3.97 12.04
N TYR A 348 -0.33 -4.45 10.83
CA TYR A 348 -1.25 -5.55 10.51
C TYR A 348 -0.62 -6.48 9.48
N ASN A 349 -1.30 -7.60 9.21
CA ASN A 349 -0.74 -8.69 8.41
C ASN A 349 0.57 -9.26 9.01
N LEU A 350 0.73 -9.15 10.33
CA LEU A 350 1.91 -9.63 11.03
C LEU A 350 1.85 -11.16 11.19
N PRO A 351 3.00 -11.85 11.23
CA PRO A 351 3.03 -13.22 11.73
C PRO A 351 2.53 -13.25 13.17
N PHE A 352 1.66 -14.19 13.51
CA PHE A 352 1.15 -14.35 14.88
C PHE A 352 2.19 -15.00 15.79
N ASN A 353 2.12 -14.69 17.08
CA ASN A 353 3.02 -15.14 18.13
C ASN A 353 4.51 -14.92 17.81
N ALA A 354 4.83 -13.91 17.00
CA ALA A 354 6.15 -13.70 16.46
C ALA A 354 6.91 -12.62 17.23
N PRO A 355 8.22 -12.81 17.46
CA PRO A 355 9.05 -11.76 18.03
C PRO A 355 9.20 -10.62 17.01
N LEU A 356 8.91 -9.41 17.46
CA LEU A 356 9.09 -8.16 16.71
C LEU A 356 10.00 -7.22 17.50
N GLN A 357 10.66 -6.33 16.80
CA GLN A 357 11.47 -5.27 17.40
C GLN A 357 11.06 -3.92 16.83
N LEU A 358 10.97 -2.90 17.69
CA LEU A 358 10.76 -1.53 17.31
C LEU A 358 11.87 -0.67 17.92
N ALA A 359 12.58 0.10 17.11
CA ALA A 359 13.49 1.13 17.60
C ALA A 359 12.96 2.53 17.27
N VAL A 360 13.21 3.48 18.17
CA VAL A 360 12.75 4.87 18.06
C VAL A 360 13.97 5.79 18.02
N THR A 361 14.05 6.66 17.02
CA THR A 361 15.12 7.64 16.90
C THR A 361 14.53 9.04 16.74
N PHE A 362 14.91 9.95 17.63
CA PHE A 362 14.55 11.36 17.53
C PHE A 362 15.39 12.08 16.44
N PRO A 363 14.84 13.10 15.78
CA PRO A 363 15.55 13.83 14.74
C PRO A 363 16.73 14.62 15.32
N THR A 364 17.73 14.90 14.48
CA THR A 364 18.87 15.73 14.87
C THR A 364 18.40 17.09 15.40
N GLY A 365 18.94 17.50 16.54
CA GLY A 365 18.57 18.75 17.22
C GLY A 365 17.46 18.60 18.26
N ALA A 366 16.83 17.41 18.38
CA ALA A 366 15.87 17.15 19.46
C ALA A 366 16.54 17.38 20.84
N PRO A 367 15.82 17.97 21.81
CA PRO A 367 16.32 18.11 23.18
C PRO A 367 16.83 16.78 23.75
N ALA A 368 17.91 16.84 24.54
CA ALA A 368 18.53 15.64 25.11
C ALA A 368 17.55 14.82 25.99
N TYR A 369 16.59 15.48 26.64
CA TYR A 369 15.57 14.81 27.44
C TYR A 369 14.66 13.90 26.58
N CYS A 370 14.44 14.20 25.30
CA CYS A 370 13.55 13.39 24.46
C CYS A 370 14.01 11.93 24.43
N ALA A 371 15.32 11.72 24.19
CA ALA A 371 15.94 10.40 24.24
C ALA A 371 16.27 9.96 25.66
N GLY A 372 16.66 10.88 26.55
CA GLY A 372 17.04 10.57 27.94
C GLY A 372 15.89 10.07 28.82
N ASN A 373 14.66 10.51 28.53
CA ASN A 373 13.43 10.16 29.25
C ASN A 373 12.52 9.25 28.41
N LEU A 374 13.03 8.66 27.33
CA LEU A 374 12.27 7.74 26.48
C LEU A 374 11.88 6.50 27.30
N THR A 375 10.57 6.25 27.40
CA THR A 375 10.01 5.04 27.97
C THR A 375 9.32 4.25 26.86
N LEU A 376 9.65 2.96 26.78
CA LEU A 376 9.02 2.00 25.87
C LEU A 376 8.37 0.90 26.70
N SER A 377 7.13 0.56 26.39
CA SER A 377 6.44 -0.57 27.01
C SER A 377 5.54 -1.29 26.02
N ALA A 378 5.15 -2.53 26.32
CA ALA A 378 4.20 -3.27 25.51
C ALA A 378 3.24 -4.12 26.37
N THR A 379 2.03 -4.32 25.86
CA THR A 379 1.01 -5.20 26.43
C THR A 379 0.44 -6.12 25.34
N PRO A 380 0.25 -7.42 25.60
CA PRO A 380 0.66 -8.14 26.80
C PRO A 380 2.19 -8.30 26.88
N GLY A 381 2.72 -8.38 28.09
CA GLY A 381 4.12 -8.79 28.31
C GLY A 381 4.33 -10.30 28.07
N PRO A 382 5.58 -10.78 28.05
CA PRO A 382 6.80 -10.03 28.36
C PRO A 382 7.34 -9.24 27.15
N TYR A 383 8.07 -8.16 27.46
CA TYR A 383 8.85 -7.39 26.49
C TYR A 383 10.22 -7.05 27.09
N THR A 384 11.18 -6.75 26.24
CA THR A 384 12.54 -6.35 26.66
C THR A 384 12.88 -5.01 26.03
N VAL A 385 13.37 -4.07 26.83
CA VAL A 385 13.84 -2.76 26.36
C VAL A 385 15.36 -2.71 26.44
N THR A 386 16.01 -2.31 25.34
CA THR A 386 17.45 -2.09 25.25
C THR A 386 17.71 -0.75 24.60
N GLY A 387 18.09 0.27 25.39
CA GLY A 387 18.30 1.63 24.89
C GLY A 387 17.01 2.19 24.29
N ASN A 388 17.05 2.53 23.01
CA ASN A 388 15.93 3.09 22.26
C ASN A 388 15.08 2.04 21.52
N ALA A 389 15.25 0.76 21.83
CA ALA A 389 14.54 -0.34 21.19
C ALA A 389 13.76 -1.21 22.17
N ILE A 390 12.61 -1.69 21.72
CA ILE A 390 11.76 -2.66 22.42
C ILE A 390 11.59 -3.92 21.58
N GLN A 391 11.78 -5.07 22.19
CA GLN A 391 11.41 -6.38 21.65
C GLN A 391 10.12 -6.84 22.32
N TYR A 392 9.11 -7.19 21.51
CA TYR A 392 7.79 -7.62 21.97
C TYR A 392 7.28 -8.76 21.08
N ASN A 393 6.12 -9.31 21.42
CA ASN A 393 5.47 -10.36 20.63
C ASN A 393 4.20 -9.81 19.98
N SER A 394 3.97 -10.09 18.70
CA SER A 394 2.75 -9.69 17.99
C SER A 394 1.46 -10.25 18.62
N GLY A 395 1.57 -11.35 19.37
CA GLY A 395 0.47 -12.01 20.09
C GLY A 395 -0.34 -12.94 19.20
N PRO A 396 -1.43 -13.54 19.72
CA PRO A 396 -2.21 -14.53 19.00
C PRO A 396 -2.83 -13.94 17.72
N PRO A 397 -3.37 -14.78 16.81
CA PRO A 397 -4.13 -14.29 15.67
C PRO A 397 -5.16 -13.26 16.10
N ALA A 398 -5.09 -12.10 15.46
CA ALA A 398 -5.84 -10.90 15.79
C ALA A 398 -6.15 -10.18 14.48
N SER A 399 -7.40 -9.79 14.32
CA SER A 399 -7.98 -9.24 13.09
C SER A 399 -8.14 -10.24 11.94
N ALA A 400 -9.09 -9.93 11.05
CA ALA A 400 -9.04 -10.47 9.69
C ALA A 400 -7.83 -9.88 8.94
N PRO A 401 -7.32 -10.54 7.90
CA PRO A 401 -6.28 -9.97 7.06
C PRO A 401 -6.66 -8.61 6.47
N GLY A 402 -5.67 -7.73 6.41
CA GLY A 402 -5.80 -6.32 6.05
C GLY A 402 -5.88 -5.39 7.26
N TYR A 403 -6.24 -4.14 6.99
CA TYR A 403 -6.29 -3.10 8.01
C TYR A 403 -7.26 -3.47 9.15
N PRO A 404 -6.85 -3.34 10.44
CA PRO A 404 -7.67 -3.74 11.57
C PRO A 404 -8.93 -2.89 11.68
N LYS A 405 -9.97 -3.50 12.25
CA LYS A 405 -11.30 -2.91 12.34
C LYS A 405 -11.77 -2.79 13.79
N ASP A 406 -12.64 -1.83 14.03
CA ASP A 406 -13.41 -1.72 15.26
C ASP A 406 -14.45 -2.86 15.36
N SER A 407 -15.20 -2.93 16.47
CA SER A 407 -16.30 -3.88 16.66
C SER A 407 -17.44 -3.72 15.63
N GLY A 408 -17.57 -2.54 15.02
CA GLY A 408 -18.52 -2.23 13.95
C GLY A 408 -18.07 -2.63 12.54
N GLY A 409 -16.81 -3.04 12.36
CA GLY A 409 -16.22 -3.36 11.06
C GLY A 409 -15.66 -2.16 10.28
N ASN A 410 -15.57 -0.98 10.89
CA ASN A 410 -14.98 0.23 10.33
C ASN A 410 -13.46 0.27 10.56
N PRO A 411 -12.69 1.01 9.75
CA PRO A 411 -11.29 1.31 10.09
C PRO A 411 -11.20 1.95 11.48
N ILE A 412 -10.26 1.48 12.31
CA ILE A 412 -10.05 2.04 13.65
C ILE A 412 -9.59 3.51 13.58
N ASP A 413 -10.09 4.32 14.50
CA ASP A 413 -9.64 5.68 14.77
C ASP A 413 -8.95 5.81 16.14
N PHE A 414 -8.60 7.03 16.53
CA PHE A 414 -7.92 7.27 17.81
C PHE A 414 -8.80 6.98 19.03
N ASN A 415 -10.11 7.25 18.95
CA ASN A 415 -11.03 6.94 20.04
C ASN A 415 -11.14 5.42 20.23
N ASP A 416 -11.17 4.66 19.13
CA ASP A 416 -11.17 3.19 19.18
C ASP A 416 -9.93 2.65 19.89
N VAL A 417 -8.76 3.21 19.59
CA VAL A 417 -7.49 2.85 20.27
C VAL A 417 -7.56 3.16 21.77
N VAL A 418 -8.01 4.36 22.15
CA VAL A 418 -8.11 4.77 23.56
C VAL A 418 -9.12 3.93 24.35
N LEU A 419 -10.24 3.55 23.71
CA LEU A 419 -11.30 2.76 24.33
C LEU A 419 -11.04 1.24 24.27
N GLY A 420 -10.04 0.81 23.51
CA GLY A 420 -9.76 -0.60 23.25
C GLY A 420 -10.77 -1.28 22.32
N ASP A 421 -11.52 -0.52 21.51
CA ASP A 421 -12.43 -1.04 20.49
C ASP A 421 -11.66 -1.42 19.21
N HIS A 422 -10.76 -2.38 19.32
CA HIS A 422 -9.99 -2.88 18.19
C HIS A 422 -9.58 -4.33 18.37
N THR A 423 -9.25 -5.00 17.27
CA THR A 423 -8.93 -6.43 17.29
C THR A 423 -7.45 -6.78 17.53
N CYS A 424 -6.56 -5.79 17.70
CA CYS A 424 -5.12 -6.06 17.80
C CYS A 424 -4.67 -6.71 19.11
N SER A 425 -3.77 -7.68 18.97
CA SER A 425 -3.29 -8.56 20.03
C SER A 425 -2.22 -7.95 20.90
N SER A 426 -1.50 -6.96 20.39
CA SER A 426 -0.46 -6.27 21.16
C SER A 426 -0.53 -4.76 20.98
N HIS A 427 -0.05 -4.06 21.99
CA HIS A 427 -0.02 -2.60 22.08
C HIS A 427 1.34 -2.17 22.59
N ILE A 428 1.93 -1.18 21.95
CA ILE A 428 3.26 -0.65 22.25
C ILE A 428 3.08 0.84 22.55
N TYR A 429 3.64 1.28 23.67
CA TYR A 429 3.59 2.67 24.09
C TYR A 429 4.97 3.31 23.93
N ILE A 430 5.02 4.44 23.23
CA ILE A 430 6.20 5.30 23.11
C ILE A 430 5.91 6.59 23.88
N GLU A 431 6.66 6.80 24.96
CA GLU A 431 6.45 7.94 25.85
C GLU A 431 7.74 8.71 26.07
N THR A 432 7.66 10.03 26.15
CA THR A 432 8.77 10.87 26.61
C THR A 432 8.22 12.15 27.22
N HIS A 433 8.89 12.68 28.24
CA HIS A 433 8.50 13.90 28.92
C HIS A 433 9.74 14.77 29.20
N PRO A 434 9.57 16.10 29.36
CA PRO A 434 10.65 17.00 29.76
C PRO A 434 11.35 16.62 31.08
#